data_AF-A0A1H3G0J2-F1
#
_entry.id   AF-A0A1H3G0J2-F1
#
_cell.length_a   1.000
_cell.length_b   1.000
_cell.length_c   1.000
_cell.angle_alpha   90.00
_cell.angle_beta   90.00
_cell.angle_gamma   90.00
#
_symmetry.space_group_name_H-M   'P 1'
#
loop_
_entity.id
_entity.type
_entity.pdbx_description
1 polymer ?
#
loop_
_entity_poly.entity_id
_entity_poly.type
_entity_poly.pdbx_seq_one_letter_code
_entity_poly.pdbx_strand_id
1 'polypeptide(L)'
;MQLKLVDLIRVLIVLILSIFFSSLATLVQASCKGCLCVGDPCRLCSLPPMTTDVIAEDEPETCKRIRDEVAPISSPPGTNEYFASLDKSTMACIKNGGDVIKNSRRSEAFPARVYCKPYAPAKN
;
A
#
# COMPACT_ATOMS: atom_id res chain seq x y z
N MET A 1 -28.12 -15.26 46.57
CA MET A 1 -26.81 -14.57 46.43
C MET A 1 -27.03 -13.08 46.58
N GLN A 2 -26.54 -12.47 47.66
CA GLN A 2 -26.56 -11.02 47.84
C GLN A 2 -25.23 -10.48 47.30
N LEU A 3 -25.22 -9.92 46.09
CA LEU A 3 -24.03 -9.22 45.60
C LEU A 3 -23.84 -7.95 46.44
N LYS A 4 -22.67 -7.81 47.07
CA LYS A 4 -22.36 -6.58 47.81
C LYS A 4 -22.12 -5.44 46.82
N LEU A 5 -22.40 -4.22 47.24
CA LEU A 5 -22.21 -3.01 46.44
C LEU A 5 -20.80 -2.94 45.81
N VAL A 6 -19.78 -3.43 46.54
CA VAL A 6 -18.39 -3.50 46.08
C VAL A 6 -18.20 -4.47 44.90
N ASP A 7 -18.92 -5.59 44.89
CA ASP A 7 -18.89 -6.57 43.80
C ASP A 7 -19.58 -6.01 42.56
N LEU A 8 -20.68 -5.27 42.74
CA LEU A 8 -21.38 -4.58 41.65
C LEU A 8 -20.47 -3.53 40.98
N ILE A 9 -19.74 -2.75 41.78
CA ILE A 9 -18.81 -1.72 41.29
C ILE A 9 -17.66 -2.37 40.50
N ARG A 10 -17.09 -3.48 40.98
CA ARG A 10 -16.02 -4.19 40.26
C ARG A 10 -16.50 -4.73 38.91
N VAL A 11 -17.69 -5.32 38.85
CA VAL A 11 -18.27 -5.82 37.60
C VAL A 11 -18.49 -4.67 36.61
N LEU A 12 -18.99 -3.52 37.08
CA LEU A 12 -19.22 -2.34 36.23
C LEU A 12 -17.91 -1.81 35.63
N ILE A 13 -16.84 -1.73 36.44
CA ILE A 13 -15.52 -1.25 35.97
C ILE A 13 -14.95 -2.19 34.89
N VAL A 14 -15.04 -3.51 35.09
CA VAL A 14 -14.57 -4.49 34.09
C VAL A 14 -15.38 -4.39 32.80
N LEU A 15 -16.69 -4.17 32.90
CA LEU A 15 -17.58 -4.02 31.75
C LEU A 15 -17.29 -2.74 30.96
N ILE A 16 -17.00 -1.63 31.65
CA ILE A 16 -16.63 -0.38 31.01
C ILE A 16 -15.27 -0.53 30.31
N LEU A 17 -14.28 -1.12 30.98
CA LEU A 17 -12.95 -1.35 30.39
C LEU A 17 -13.00 -2.24 29.15
N SER A 18 -13.84 -3.29 29.14
CA SER A 18 -13.97 -4.17 27.97
C SER A 18 -14.64 -3.48 26.79
N ILE A 19 -15.64 -2.62 27.02
CA ILE A 19 -16.27 -1.80 25.98
C ILE A 19 -15.25 -0.79 25.40
N PHE A 20 -14.47 -0.13 26.26
CA PHE A 20 -13.41 0.80 25.81
C PHE A 20 -12.29 0.09 25.04
N PHE A 21 -11.87 -1.10 25.43
CA PHE A 21 -10.86 -1.86 24.68
C PHE A 21 -11.36 -2.35 23.31
N SER A 22 -12.66 -2.64 23.21
CA SER A 22 -13.28 -3.12 21.97
C SER A 22 -13.39 -2.04 20.89
N SER A 23 -13.49 -0.76 21.27
CA SER A 23 -13.61 0.36 20.32
C SER A 23 -12.27 0.81 19.73
N LEU A 24 -11.14 0.50 20.36
CA LEU A 24 -9.80 0.74 19.81
C LEU A 24 -9.42 -0.27 18.71
N ALA A 25 -9.98 -1.49 18.76
CA ALA A 25 -9.67 -2.55 17.80
C ALA A 25 -10.41 -2.41 16.46
N THR A 26 -11.51 -1.66 16.40
CA THR A 26 -12.35 -1.56 15.19
C THR A 26 -11.94 -0.46 14.21
N LEU A 27 -10.94 0.36 14.53
CA LEU A 27 -10.51 1.45 13.65
C LEU A 27 -9.46 1.05 12.60
N VAL A 28 -8.89 -0.16 12.65
CA VAL A 28 -7.70 -0.52 11.85
C VAL A 28 -7.92 -1.63 10.82
N GLN A 29 -9.05 -2.34 10.86
CA GLN A 29 -9.33 -3.41 9.90
C GLN A 29 -10.64 -3.18 9.15
N ALA A 30 -10.68 -2.10 8.37
CA ALA A 30 -11.27 -2.28 7.06
C ALA A 30 -10.48 -3.41 6.40
N SER A 31 -11.13 -4.55 6.14
CA SER A 31 -10.53 -5.70 5.44
C SER A 31 -10.04 -5.22 4.07
N CYS A 32 -8.82 -4.69 4.02
CA CYS A 32 -8.23 -4.17 2.80
C CYS A 32 -7.85 -5.39 1.96
N LYS A 33 -8.70 -5.71 0.98
CA LYS A 33 -8.44 -6.75 -0.01
C LYS A 33 -7.77 -6.13 -1.22
N GLY A 34 -6.59 -6.61 -1.58
CA GLY A 34 -5.85 -6.19 -2.78
C GLY A 34 -4.43 -5.73 -2.45
N CYS A 35 -3.79 -5.10 -3.45
CA CYS A 35 -2.40 -4.67 -3.34
C CYS A 35 -2.23 -3.23 -2.80
N LEU A 36 -3.25 -2.39 -2.94
CA LEU A 36 -3.23 -0.99 -2.49
C LEU A 36 -3.65 -0.88 -1.01
N CYS A 37 -2.92 -1.61 -0.16
CA CYS A 37 -3.19 -1.71 1.26
C CYS A 37 -1.99 -1.26 2.07
N VAL A 38 -2.26 -0.70 3.26
CA VAL A 38 -1.20 -0.25 4.17
C VAL A 38 -0.23 -1.41 4.43
N GLY A 39 1.07 -1.13 4.34
CA GLY A 39 2.13 -2.13 4.41
C GLY A 39 2.53 -2.76 3.07
N ASP A 40 1.88 -2.36 1.97
CA ASP A 40 2.22 -2.77 0.59
C ASP A 40 2.50 -4.27 0.44
N PRO A 41 1.47 -5.12 0.64
CA PRO A 41 1.65 -6.58 0.65
C PRO A 41 2.09 -7.15 -0.70
N CYS A 42 1.93 -6.38 -1.79
CA CYS A 42 2.32 -6.78 -3.13
C CYS A 42 3.65 -6.17 -3.59
N ARG A 43 4.31 -5.37 -2.74
CA ARG A 43 5.60 -4.72 -3.05
C ARG A 43 5.53 -3.94 -4.36
N LEU A 44 4.54 -3.05 -4.46
CA LEU A 44 4.27 -2.26 -5.64
C LEU A 44 5.36 -1.19 -5.86
N CYS A 45 5.69 -0.92 -7.12
CA CYS A 45 6.47 0.27 -7.49
C CYS A 45 5.61 1.27 -8.26
N SER A 46 5.76 2.55 -7.92
CA SER A 46 5.11 3.67 -8.59
C SER A 46 5.54 3.78 -10.05
N LEU A 47 4.59 4.08 -10.93
CA LEU A 47 4.86 4.42 -12.32
C LEU A 47 4.34 5.84 -12.64
N PRO A 48 5.10 6.64 -13.41
CA PRO A 48 6.51 6.41 -13.78
C PRO A 48 7.44 6.56 -12.56
N PRO A 49 8.69 6.08 -12.64
CA PRO A 49 9.71 6.39 -11.63
C PRO A 49 9.89 7.90 -11.51
N MET A 50 9.75 8.42 -10.30
CA MET A 50 9.96 9.82 -9.99
C MET A 50 11.29 10.00 -9.26
N THR A 51 11.93 11.14 -9.50
CA THR A 51 13.17 11.55 -8.80
C THR A 51 12.98 11.69 -7.28
N THR A 52 11.74 11.85 -6.83
CA THR A 52 11.35 11.96 -5.41
C THR A 52 11.02 10.60 -4.78
N ASP A 53 11.04 9.52 -5.54
CA ASP A 53 10.65 8.20 -5.03
C ASP A 53 11.69 7.69 -4.01
N VAL A 54 11.20 7.12 -2.92
CA VAL A 54 12.04 6.45 -1.93
C VAL A 54 12.29 5.03 -2.43
N ILE A 55 13.56 4.72 -2.72
CA ILE A 55 13.98 3.41 -3.19
C ILE A 55 14.30 2.54 -1.98
N ALA A 56 13.59 1.42 -1.84
CA ALA A 56 13.92 0.41 -0.84
C ALA A 56 15.11 -0.45 -1.30
N GLU A 57 16.07 -0.71 -0.42
CA GLU A 57 17.25 -1.54 -0.72
C GLU A 57 16.88 -2.95 -1.22
N ASP A 58 15.81 -3.52 -0.68
CA ASP A 58 15.35 -4.87 -0.93
C ASP A 58 14.24 -4.96 -1.98
N GLU A 59 14.03 -3.91 -2.78
CA GLU A 59 12.92 -3.84 -3.71
C GLU A 59 12.89 -5.03 -4.71
N PRO A 60 11.70 -5.31 -5.29
CA PRO A 60 11.56 -6.36 -6.29
C PRO A 60 12.39 -6.12 -7.56
N GLU A 61 12.97 -7.18 -8.11
CA GLU A 61 13.76 -7.17 -9.36
C GLU A 61 13.04 -6.48 -10.52
N THR A 62 11.73 -6.70 -10.68
CA THR A 62 10.92 -6.02 -11.70
C THR A 62 10.99 -4.50 -11.57
N CYS A 63 10.96 -3.97 -10.35
CA CYS A 63 11.03 -2.53 -10.09
C CYS A 63 12.41 -1.95 -10.42
N LYS A 64 13.48 -2.68 -10.08
CA LYS A 64 14.86 -2.31 -10.47
C LYS A 64 14.99 -2.20 -11.99
N ARG A 65 14.55 -3.22 -12.72
CA ARG A 65 14.61 -3.25 -14.19
C ARG A 65 13.82 -2.13 -14.84
N ILE A 66 12.65 -1.77 -14.31
CA ILE A 66 11.87 -0.64 -14.83
C ILE A 66 12.66 0.67 -14.71
N ARG A 67 13.37 0.91 -13.60
CA ARG A 67 14.18 2.12 -13.44
C ARG A 67 15.44 2.12 -14.29
N ASP A 68 16.02 0.95 -14.55
CA ASP A 68 17.15 0.82 -15.48
C ASP A 68 16.71 1.10 -16.93
N GLU A 69 15.48 0.72 -17.29
CA GLU A 69 14.90 0.97 -18.62
C GLU A 69 14.33 2.39 -18.77
N VAL A 70 13.77 2.97 -17.71
CA VAL A 70 13.10 4.27 -17.72
C VAL A 70 13.67 5.17 -16.65
N ALA A 71 14.42 6.19 -17.10
CA ALA A 71 15.03 7.18 -16.23
C ALA A 71 13.97 7.91 -15.38
N PRO A 72 14.24 8.13 -14.08
CA PRO A 72 13.35 8.90 -13.22
C PRO A 72 13.12 10.32 -13.74
N ILE A 73 11.89 10.80 -13.59
CA ILE A 73 11.50 12.16 -14.01
C ILE A 73 11.13 13.04 -12.81
N SER A 74 11.15 14.35 -13.01
CA SER A 74 10.63 15.35 -12.06
C SER A 74 9.36 16.03 -12.56
N SER A 75 8.95 15.76 -13.80
CA SER A 75 7.78 16.39 -14.42
C SER A 75 6.49 16.00 -13.69
N PRO A 76 5.61 16.97 -13.36
CA PRO A 76 4.42 16.69 -12.59
C PRO A 76 3.37 15.91 -13.42
N PRO A 77 2.46 15.17 -12.75
CA PRO A 77 1.37 14.47 -13.40
C PRO A 77 0.52 15.41 -14.26
N GLY A 78 0.25 15.01 -15.51
CA GLY A 78 -0.54 15.80 -16.47
C GLY A 78 0.27 16.52 -17.54
N THR A 79 1.60 16.47 -17.46
CA THR A 79 2.51 16.96 -18.52
C THR A 79 2.75 15.90 -19.58
N ASN A 80 3.18 16.33 -20.78
CA ASN A 80 3.50 15.42 -21.88
C ASN A 80 4.64 14.47 -21.51
N GLU A 81 5.65 14.99 -20.82
CA GLU A 81 6.81 14.23 -20.33
C GLU A 81 6.38 13.16 -19.33
N TYR A 82 5.45 13.51 -18.43
CA TYR A 82 4.87 12.54 -17.49
C TYR A 82 4.14 11.42 -18.21
N PHE A 83 3.28 11.72 -19.18
CA PHE A 83 2.55 10.70 -19.93
C PHE A 83 3.48 9.81 -20.76
N ALA A 84 4.46 10.41 -21.44
CA ALA A 84 5.44 9.66 -22.22
C ALA A 84 6.28 8.71 -21.33
N SER A 85 6.67 9.17 -20.14
CA SER A 85 7.39 8.32 -19.18
C SER A 85 6.47 7.23 -18.60
N LEU A 86 5.22 7.57 -18.28
CA LEU A 86 4.24 6.62 -17.75
C LEU A 86 3.98 5.48 -18.75
N ASP A 87 3.81 5.78 -20.03
CA ASP A 87 3.59 4.77 -21.06
C ASP A 87 4.81 3.84 -21.21
N LYS A 88 6.02 4.40 -21.25
CA LYS A 88 7.26 3.61 -21.27
C LYS A 88 7.39 2.72 -20.03
N SER A 89 7.11 3.27 -18.86
CA SER A 89 7.18 2.55 -17.58
C SER A 89 6.15 1.42 -17.50
N THR A 90 4.94 1.66 -18.03
CA THR A 90 3.87 0.67 -18.12
C THR A 90 4.27 -0.49 -19.02
N MET A 91 4.87 -0.19 -20.19
CA MET A 91 5.39 -1.21 -21.09
C MET A 91 6.55 -2.00 -20.47
N ALA A 92 7.46 -1.31 -19.78
CA ALA A 92 8.58 -1.96 -19.08
C ALA A 92 8.09 -2.91 -17.97
N CYS A 93 7.04 -2.52 -17.23
CA CYS A 93 6.42 -3.40 -16.22
C CYS A 93 5.91 -4.71 -16.84
N ILE A 94 5.11 -4.62 -17.91
CA ILE A 94 4.55 -5.78 -18.60
C ILE A 94 5.66 -6.66 -19.18
N LYS A 95 6.64 -6.04 -19.83
CA LYS A 95 7.80 -6.72 -20.43
C LYS A 95 8.61 -7.50 -19.38
N ASN A 96 8.72 -6.97 -18.17
CA ASN A 96 9.40 -7.62 -17.04
C ASN A 96 8.48 -8.55 -16.23
N GLY A 97 7.31 -8.92 -16.79
CA GLY A 97 6.40 -9.90 -16.21
C GLY A 97 5.57 -9.37 -15.03
N GLY A 98 5.45 -8.05 -14.87
CA GLY A 98 4.60 -7.44 -13.85
C GLY A 98 3.18 -7.15 -14.34
N ASP A 99 2.24 -7.03 -13.39
CA ASP A 99 0.87 -6.58 -13.66
C ASP A 99 0.75 -5.08 -13.39
N VAL A 100 0.12 -4.35 -14.31
CA VAL A 100 -0.12 -2.91 -14.15
C VAL A 100 -1.41 -2.68 -13.37
N ILE A 101 -1.31 -1.99 -12.24
CA ILE A 101 -2.43 -1.66 -11.36
C ILE A 101 -2.73 -0.17 -11.46
N LYS A 102 -3.96 0.15 -11.90
CA LYS A 102 -4.48 1.52 -11.86
C LYS A 102 -4.98 1.85 -10.45
N ASN A 103 -4.43 2.91 -9.86
CA ASN A 103 -4.87 3.42 -8.57
C ASN A 103 -5.98 4.47 -8.75
N SER A 104 -7.23 4.04 -8.54
CA SER A 104 -8.40 4.93 -8.57
C SER A 104 -8.62 5.69 -7.26
N ARG A 105 -8.08 5.19 -6.14
CA ARG A 105 -8.26 5.73 -4.79
C ARG A 105 -6.92 6.08 -4.18
N ARG A 106 -6.37 7.23 -4.60
CA ARG A 106 -5.10 7.74 -4.09
C ARG A 106 -5.19 8.02 -2.60
N SER A 107 -4.16 7.61 -1.88
CA SER A 107 -3.98 7.84 -0.45
C SER A 107 -2.55 8.30 -0.19
N GLU A 108 -2.25 8.74 1.02
CA GLU A 108 -0.87 9.12 1.39
C GLU A 108 0.10 7.95 1.24
N ALA A 109 -0.34 6.72 1.54
CA ALA A 109 0.47 5.51 1.36
C ALA A 109 0.64 5.13 -0.13
N PHE A 110 -0.33 5.49 -0.99
CA PHE A 110 -0.28 5.21 -2.42
C PHE A 110 -0.64 6.47 -3.24
N PRO A 111 0.29 7.43 -3.39
CA PRO A 111 0.00 8.70 -4.06
C PRO A 111 0.00 8.59 -5.59
N ALA A 112 0.76 7.66 -6.17
CA ALA A 112 0.85 7.50 -7.63
C ALA A 112 -0.46 6.99 -8.26
N ARG A 113 -0.64 7.30 -9.54
CA ARG A 113 -1.83 6.93 -10.32
C ARG A 113 -1.80 5.51 -10.84
N VAL A 114 -0.60 4.98 -11.05
CA VAL A 114 -0.37 3.66 -11.64
C VAL A 114 0.80 3.02 -10.90
N TYR A 115 0.70 1.72 -10.67
CA TYR A 115 1.74 0.91 -10.04
C TYR A 115 2.04 -0.30 -10.90
N CYS A 116 3.28 -0.78 -10.81
CA CYS A 116 3.63 -2.12 -11.24
C CYS A 116 3.57 -3.07 -10.05
N LYS A 117 2.88 -4.20 -10.22
CA LYS A 117 2.91 -5.34 -9.30
C LYS A 117 3.88 -6.38 -9.87
N PRO A 118 5.04 -6.60 -9.22
CA PRO A 118 5.95 -7.66 -9.60
C PRO A 118 5.30 -9.03 -9.41
N TYR A 119 5.54 -9.96 -10.34
CA TYR A 119 5.28 -11.37 -10.04
C TYR A 119 6.38 -11.88 -9.11
N ALA A 120 5.98 -12.40 -7.94
CA ALA A 120 6.89 -13.25 -7.18
C ALA A 120 7.19 -14.49 -8.03
N PRO A 121 8.46 -14.94 -8.13
CA PRO A 121 8.76 -16.19 -8.81
C PRO A 121 7.92 -17.29 -8.17
N ALA A 122 7.29 -18.13 -9.00
CA ALA A 122 6.61 -19.32 -8.50
C ALA A 122 7.63 -20.09 -7.64
N LYS A 123 7.31 -20.29 -6.36
CA LYS A 123 8.07 -21.21 -5.53
C LYS A 123 7.86 -22.61 -6.13
N ASN A 124 8.84 -23.08 -6.89
CA ASN A 124 8.97 -24.49 -7.23
C ASN A 124 9.35 -25.29 -5.97
#